data_AF-A0ABD3KWW7-F1
#
_entry.id   AF-A0ABD3KWW7-F1
#
_cell.length_a   1.000
_cell.length_b   1.000
_cell.length_c   1.000
_cell.angle_alpha   90.00
_cell.angle_beta   90.00
_cell.angle_gamma   90.00
#
_symmetry.space_group_name_H-M   'P 1'
#
loop_
_entity.id
_entity.type
_entity.pdbx_description
1 polymer ?
#
loop_
_entity_poly.entity_id
_entity_poly.type
_entity_poly.pdbx_seq_one_letter_code
_entity_poly.pdbx_strand_id
1 'polypeptide(L)'
;MAGEGKIACLFIFFLCLRPSSEAQTWVKSGYFYAGSEIPVSDIDSSLFSHLICAFASIDSSTHPLSFNSSFEQIFSTFTSTVKRKNPSITTLLSVWAGGEDPSAFASMLGDSSSRRSFIESTIEKARLYAFSGIDLFGVWLGRSVNITNLSVLLGEWRDGVDAESRKSGKPRLLLVMDVYCQPIVDSLSFPLDSIQRYLDWVHLIAYDNHLPTREKFALPHAALFDPASHNNTDFCITWLLTRGFPARKLVLGLPYHGYAWQLMDSSGDAIGHPAVGPAVTADGSFGYKAIKSFIRDFGYGASSVYNDTYVVNFYSKGLVWINFDDVEAIRAKVTYAKEKGLLGYSVFQINNDQNWVLSRTAQESGEDQQKRRWVWLVMLISIATVVLLILGLICYLQRRKLKSEGILGVIEGFSRQFKTMVCKGESLESSAPKLQKFGYATLRAATDNFSSENKIGEGGFGPVYKGKLPKGRDIAIKRLSKTSNQGLEEFENEVMLAVSLQHVNLVRLLGFCTDREEKMLVYEYMPNKSLDFYLFDPIRKYLLDWMQRVHIIEGITQGLLYLHEYSNFTIIHRDLKASNVLLDDEMNPRISDFGMARIFRKDDTEAMGTFHQNT
;
A
#
# COMPACT_ATOMS: atom_id res chain seq x y z
N MET A 1 -16.78 29.11 39.05
CA MET A 1 -17.16 29.28 37.63
C MET A 1 -15.93 29.18 36.71
N ALA A 2 -15.27 28.03 36.67
CA ALA A 2 -14.11 27.80 35.78
C ALA A 2 -14.06 26.35 35.25
N GLY A 3 -15.21 25.65 35.28
CA GLY A 3 -15.34 24.24 34.89
C GLY A 3 -16.12 24.01 33.59
N GLU A 4 -16.94 24.96 33.14
CA GLU A 4 -17.84 24.75 32.00
C GLU A 4 -17.22 25.14 30.64
N GLY A 5 -16.19 25.99 30.63
CA GLY A 5 -15.53 26.42 29.39
C GLY A 5 -14.64 25.37 28.70
N LYS A 6 -14.18 24.34 29.44
CA LYS A 6 -13.29 23.31 28.87
C LYS A 6 -14.04 22.17 28.17
N ILE A 7 -15.28 21.89 28.56
CA ILE A 7 -16.12 20.88 27.92
C ILE A 7 -16.68 21.42 26.59
N ALA A 8 -17.00 22.72 26.53
CA ALA A 8 -17.45 23.38 25.30
C ALA A 8 -16.34 23.44 24.22
N CYS A 9 -15.08 23.67 24.58
CA CYS A 9 -13.97 23.66 23.61
C CYS A 9 -13.67 22.26 23.03
N LEU A 10 -13.90 21.18 23.80
CA LEU A 10 -13.75 19.81 23.30
C LEU A 10 -14.87 19.43 22.32
N PHE A 11 -16.09 19.92 22.53
CA PHE A 11 -17.20 19.72 21.58
C PHE A 11 -17.03 20.50 20.27
N ILE A 12 -16.44 21.70 20.32
CA ILE A 12 -16.16 22.50 19.12
C ILE A 12 -15.03 21.87 18.29
N PHE A 13 -14.03 21.24 18.92
CA PHE A 13 -12.95 20.54 18.21
C PHE A 13 -13.46 19.33 17.40
N PHE A 14 -14.52 18.64 17.87
CA PHE A 14 -15.17 17.56 17.12
C PHE A 14 -16.11 18.06 16.01
N LEU A 15 -16.70 19.25 16.14
CA LEU A 15 -17.52 19.86 15.08
C LEU A 15 -16.70 20.51 13.96
N CYS A 16 -15.45 20.89 14.24
CA CYS A 16 -14.49 21.38 13.25
C CYS A 16 -13.76 20.24 12.48
N LEU A 17 -13.95 18.98 12.89
CA LEU A 17 -13.64 17.79 12.10
C LEU A 17 -14.86 17.35 11.28
N ARG A 18 -15.59 18.29 10.68
CA ARG A 18 -16.26 17.93 9.41
C ARG A 18 -15.14 17.74 8.39
N PRO A 19 -15.08 16.61 7.66
CA PRO A 19 -14.24 16.55 6.48
C PRO A 19 -14.70 17.66 5.54
N SER A 20 -13.98 18.78 5.54
CA SER A 20 -14.05 19.81 4.52
C SER A 20 -13.33 19.28 3.30
N SER A 21 -14.02 18.42 2.58
CA SER A 21 -13.81 18.05 1.18
C SER A 21 -15.00 17.16 0.88
N GLU A 22 -15.79 17.46 -0.15
CA GLU A 22 -16.52 16.38 -0.83
C GLU A 22 -15.48 15.29 -1.08
N ALA A 23 -15.59 14.17 -0.34
CA ALA A 23 -14.80 13.00 -0.66
C ALA A 23 -15.32 12.58 -2.04
N GLN A 24 -14.54 12.84 -3.08
CA GLN A 24 -14.89 12.40 -4.44
C GLN A 24 -15.21 10.91 -4.34
N THR A 25 -16.47 10.57 -4.65
CA THR A 25 -16.97 9.21 -4.52
C THR A 25 -16.16 8.31 -5.43
N TRP A 26 -15.57 7.26 -4.87
CA TRP A 26 -14.72 6.34 -5.60
C TRP A 26 -15.50 5.71 -6.76
N VAL A 27 -14.96 5.80 -7.98
CA VAL A 27 -15.67 5.40 -9.20
C VAL A 27 -15.74 3.87 -9.28
N LYS A 28 -16.95 3.34 -9.14
CA LYS A 28 -17.31 1.96 -9.44
C LYS A 28 -18.12 1.97 -10.73
N SER A 29 -17.47 1.68 -11.85
CA SER A 29 -18.06 1.76 -13.18
C SER A 29 -18.27 0.38 -13.81
N GLY A 30 -19.27 0.24 -14.68
CA GLY A 30 -19.55 -0.98 -15.42
C GLY A 30 -20.12 -0.72 -16.80
N TYR A 31 -19.55 -1.37 -17.81
CA TYR A 31 -20.04 -1.35 -19.19
C TYR A 31 -21.18 -2.36 -19.38
N PHE A 32 -22.29 -1.88 -19.95
CA PHE A 32 -23.40 -2.67 -20.43
C PHE A 32 -23.49 -2.55 -21.96
N TYR A 33 -23.34 -3.67 -22.66
CA TYR A 33 -23.53 -3.70 -24.11
C TYR A 33 -25.02 -3.81 -24.45
N ALA A 34 -25.52 -2.88 -25.25
CA ALA A 34 -26.92 -2.78 -25.66
C ALA A 34 -27.36 -3.96 -26.54
N GLY A 35 -26.44 -4.64 -27.22
CA GLY A 35 -26.73 -5.89 -27.92
C GLY A 35 -26.69 -7.14 -27.02
N SER A 36 -26.61 -6.98 -25.69
CA SER A 36 -26.61 -8.09 -24.74
C SER A 36 -27.98 -8.75 -24.64
N GLU A 37 -28.00 -10.06 -24.36
CA GLU A 37 -29.22 -10.82 -24.07
C GLU A 37 -29.81 -10.49 -22.69
N ILE A 38 -29.07 -9.82 -21.80
CA ILE A 38 -29.53 -9.48 -20.45
C ILE A 38 -30.39 -8.21 -20.50
N PRO A 39 -31.63 -8.24 -19.99
CA PRO A 39 -32.46 -7.05 -19.87
C PRO A 39 -31.83 -6.00 -18.95
N VAL A 40 -31.93 -4.71 -19.32
CA VAL A 40 -31.43 -3.59 -18.50
C VAL A 40 -32.04 -3.60 -17.09
N SER A 41 -33.28 -4.09 -16.93
CA SER A 41 -33.96 -4.22 -15.63
C SER A 41 -33.25 -5.15 -14.66
N ASP A 42 -32.47 -6.09 -15.17
CA ASP A 42 -31.83 -7.14 -14.36
C ASP A 42 -30.50 -6.66 -13.78
N ILE A 43 -29.94 -5.58 -14.32
CA ILE A 43 -28.74 -4.93 -13.81
C ILE A 43 -28.92 -4.58 -12.33
N ASP A 44 -27.99 -5.03 -11.49
CA ASP A 44 -27.91 -4.62 -10.10
C ASP A 44 -27.14 -3.31 -9.99
N SER A 45 -27.83 -2.19 -10.27
CA SER A 45 -27.21 -0.86 -10.27
C SER A 45 -26.79 -0.39 -8.87
N SER A 46 -27.14 -1.10 -7.79
CA SER A 46 -26.69 -0.78 -6.44
C SER A 46 -25.19 -1.03 -6.23
N LEU A 47 -24.59 -1.89 -7.05
CA LEU A 47 -23.16 -2.25 -6.99
C LEU A 47 -22.25 -1.20 -7.64
N PHE A 48 -22.84 -0.23 -8.35
CA PHE A 48 -22.13 0.72 -9.17
C PHE A 48 -22.45 2.16 -8.76
N SER A 49 -21.51 3.05 -9.07
CA SER A 49 -21.69 4.51 -9.01
C SER A 49 -21.94 5.08 -10.41
N HIS A 50 -21.36 4.44 -11.42
CA HIS A 50 -21.45 4.82 -12.82
C HIS A 50 -21.81 3.60 -13.66
N LEU A 51 -22.74 3.75 -14.60
CA LEU A 51 -23.06 2.71 -15.58
C LEU A 51 -22.97 3.29 -16.99
N ILE A 52 -22.35 2.53 -17.88
CA ILE A 52 -22.04 2.98 -19.23
C ILE A 52 -22.83 2.13 -20.23
N CYS A 53 -23.66 2.77 -21.04
CA CYS A 53 -24.42 2.10 -22.09
C CYS A 53 -23.63 2.14 -23.40
N ALA A 54 -23.23 0.98 -23.90
CA ALA A 54 -22.31 0.78 -25.00
C ALA A 54 -22.97 -0.01 -26.15
N PHE A 55 -22.70 0.22 -27.44
CA PHE A 55 -22.02 1.36 -28.03
C PHE A 55 -22.94 2.03 -29.04
N ALA A 56 -22.91 3.36 -29.06
CA ALA A 56 -23.32 4.13 -30.23
C ALA A 56 -22.15 4.17 -31.24
N SER A 57 -22.46 4.40 -32.51
CA SER A 57 -21.48 4.40 -33.61
C SER A 57 -21.32 5.79 -34.22
N ILE A 58 -20.23 6.01 -34.96
CA ILE A 58 -20.04 7.21 -35.77
C ILE A 58 -20.54 6.89 -37.18
N ASP A 59 -21.46 7.69 -37.71
CA ASP A 59 -21.89 7.55 -39.10
C ASP A 59 -20.70 7.83 -40.04
N SER A 60 -20.31 6.86 -40.85
CA SER A 60 -19.10 6.95 -41.68
C SER A 60 -19.23 7.96 -42.83
N SER A 61 -20.44 8.38 -43.17
CA SER A 61 -20.73 9.28 -44.29
C SER A 61 -20.95 10.72 -43.87
N THR A 62 -21.61 10.92 -42.72
CA THR A 62 -22.04 12.25 -42.25
C THR A 62 -21.33 12.68 -40.96
N HIS A 63 -20.68 11.74 -40.25
CA HIS A 63 -19.96 11.89 -38.98
C HIS A 63 -20.74 12.15 -37.67
N PRO A 64 -22.07 12.35 -37.59
CA PRO A 64 -22.76 12.44 -36.32
C PRO A 64 -22.86 11.07 -35.64
N LEU A 65 -23.35 11.10 -34.40
CA LEU A 65 -23.68 9.91 -33.65
C LEU A 65 -24.85 9.15 -34.30
N SER A 66 -24.67 7.85 -34.49
CA SER A 66 -25.66 6.91 -35.01
C SER A 66 -25.91 5.76 -34.03
N PHE A 67 -27.10 5.19 -34.09
CA PHE A 67 -27.50 4.04 -33.28
C PHE A 67 -27.92 2.91 -34.20
N ASN A 68 -27.64 1.67 -33.79
CA ASN A 68 -28.30 0.53 -34.40
C ASN A 68 -29.80 0.59 -34.04
N SER A 69 -30.66 0.64 -35.05
CA SER A 69 -32.11 0.75 -34.87
C SER A 69 -32.69 -0.36 -34.00
N SER A 70 -32.08 -1.55 -34.01
CA SER A 70 -32.50 -2.69 -33.19
C SER A 70 -32.38 -2.43 -31.68
N PHE A 71 -31.49 -1.54 -31.27
CA PHE A 71 -31.14 -1.34 -29.86
C PHE A 71 -31.22 0.13 -29.41
N GLU A 72 -31.62 1.09 -30.27
CA GLU A 72 -31.75 2.50 -29.88
C GLU A 72 -32.70 2.71 -28.68
N GLN A 73 -33.78 1.91 -28.60
CA GLN A 73 -34.73 1.96 -27.48
C GLN A 73 -34.09 1.62 -26.13
N ILE A 74 -33.02 0.82 -26.13
CA ILE A 74 -32.26 0.51 -24.91
C ILE A 74 -31.56 1.77 -24.42
N PHE A 75 -30.92 2.54 -25.30
CA PHE A 75 -30.27 3.80 -24.94
C PHE A 75 -31.27 4.82 -24.38
N SER A 76 -32.43 4.97 -25.00
CA SER A 76 -33.45 5.95 -24.58
C SER A 76 -34.07 5.64 -23.20
N THR A 77 -34.11 4.36 -22.81
CA THR A 77 -34.71 3.91 -21.54
C THR A 77 -33.70 3.44 -20.50
N PHE A 78 -32.40 3.43 -20.83
CA PHE A 78 -31.34 2.92 -19.97
C PHE A 78 -31.30 3.64 -18.62
N THR A 79 -31.16 4.97 -18.67
CA THR A 79 -31.01 5.80 -17.48
C THR A 79 -32.21 5.69 -16.54
N SER A 80 -33.43 5.78 -17.07
CA SER A 80 -34.64 5.66 -16.25
C SER A 80 -34.78 4.26 -15.65
N THR A 81 -34.37 3.22 -16.38
CA THR A 81 -34.42 1.83 -15.89
C THR A 81 -33.47 1.58 -14.74
N VAL A 82 -32.18 1.91 -14.88
CA VAL A 82 -31.18 1.63 -13.84
C VAL A 82 -31.38 2.50 -12.59
N LYS A 83 -31.95 3.70 -12.74
CA LYS A 83 -32.30 4.58 -11.63
C LYS A 83 -33.44 4.05 -10.75
N ARG A 84 -34.23 3.09 -11.22
CA ARG A 84 -35.28 2.45 -10.39
C ARG A 84 -34.69 1.72 -9.17
N LYS A 85 -33.53 1.07 -9.34
CA LYS A 85 -32.83 0.35 -8.27
C LYS A 85 -31.81 1.23 -7.54
N ASN A 86 -31.16 2.16 -8.24
CA ASN A 86 -30.21 3.11 -7.65
C ASN A 86 -30.47 4.53 -8.17
N PRO A 87 -31.29 5.35 -7.49
CA PRO A 87 -31.61 6.71 -7.93
C PRO A 87 -30.39 7.64 -8.04
N SER A 88 -29.29 7.32 -7.35
CA SER A 88 -28.06 8.12 -7.34
C SER A 88 -27.06 7.76 -8.44
N ILE A 89 -27.34 6.72 -9.24
CA ILE A 89 -26.44 6.26 -10.29
C ILE A 89 -26.23 7.33 -11.37
N THR A 90 -24.97 7.51 -11.77
CA THR A 90 -24.58 8.33 -12.92
C THR A 90 -24.52 7.44 -14.15
N THR A 91 -25.09 7.88 -15.28
CA THR A 91 -25.07 7.11 -16.52
C THR A 91 -24.29 7.82 -17.62
N LEU A 92 -23.51 7.07 -18.39
CA LEU A 92 -22.77 7.58 -19.53
C LEU A 92 -23.18 6.86 -20.83
N LEU A 93 -23.18 7.61 -21.92
CA LEU A 93 -23.33 7.10 -23.28
C LEU A 93 -21.95 6.81 -23.86
N SER A 94 -21.68 5.56 -24.25
CA SER A 94 -20.40 5.19 -24.86
C SER A 94 -20.48 5.18 -26.38
N VAL A 95 -19.46 5.76 -27.02
CA VAL A 95 -19.31 5.88 -28.46
C VAL A 95 -18.12 5.06 -28.93
N TRP A 96 -18.32 4.19 -29.91
CA TRP A 96 -17.26 3.35 -30.49
C TRP A 96 -16.42 4.15 -31.50
N ALA A 97 -15.10 4.21 -31.25
CA ALA A 97 -14.11 4.88 -32.07
C ALA A 97 -13.44 3.96 -33.12
N GLY A 98 -13.87 2.70 -33.22
CA GLY A 98 -13.43 1.78 -34.28
C GLY A 98 -12.43 0.71 -33.84
N GLY A 99 -11.77 0.86 -32.68
CA GLY A 99 -10.74 -0.08 -32.25
C GLY A 99 -9.66 -0.22 -33.31
N GLU A 100 -9.46 -1.43 -33.84
CA GLU A 100 -8.43 -1.71 -34.86
C GLU A 100 -8.77 -1.17 -36.25
N ASP A 101 -10.05 -0.91 -36.54
CA ASP A 101 -10.50 -0.22 -37.75
C ASP A 101 -11.12 1.15 -37.41
N PRO A 102 -10.28 2.18 -37.16
CA PRO A 102 -10.74 3.51 -36.79
C PRO A 102 -11.10 4.36 -38.02
N SER A 103 -11.40 3.78 -39.18
CA SER A 103 -11.59 4.54 -40.44
C SER A 103 -12.64 5.66 -40.33
N ALA A 104 -13.81 5.37 -39.77
CA ALA A 104 -14.86 6.36 -39.55
C ALA A 104 -14.44 7.46 -38.55
N PHE A 105 -13.77 7.07 -37.45
CA PHE A 105 -13.28 7.99 -36.43
C PHE A 105 -12.16 8.89 -36.95
N ALA A 106 -11.19 8.32 -37.66
CA ALA A 106 -10.09 9.04 -38.30
C ALA A 106 -10.60 10.04 -39.36
N SER A 107 -11.62 9.64 -40.13
CA SER A 107 -12.32 10.52 -41.07
C SER A 107 -12.99 11.70 -40.34
N MET A 108 -13.73 11.43 -39.25
CA MET A 108 -14.37 12.46 -38.43
C MET A 108 -13.36 13.45 -37.83
N LEU A 109 -12.18 12.98 -37.41
CA LEU A 109 -11.10 13.82 -36.88
C LEU A 109 -10.50 14.78 -37.92
N GLY A 110 -10.61 14.44 -39.21
CA GLY A 110 -9.90 15.10 -40.31
C GLY A 110 -10.27 16.57 -40.55
N ASP A 111 -11.50 16.97 -40.25
CA ASP A 111 -12.01 18.32 -40.51
C ASP A 111 -12.80 18.93 -39.33
N SER A 112 -12.75 20.26 -39.18
CA SER A 112 -13.44 20.97 -38.09
C SER A 112 -14.97 20.87 -38.17
N SER A 113 -15.54 20.81 -39.37
CA SER A 113 -17.00 20.66 -39.54
C SER A 113 -17.49 19.28 -39.11
N SER A 114 -16.75 18.21 -39.44
CA SER A 114 -17.04 16.85 -39.00
C SER A 114 -16.94 16.71 -37.49
N ARG A 115 -15.88 17.25 -36.86
CA ARG A 115 -15.75 17.27 -35.39
C ARG A 115 -16.89 18.03 -34.72
N ARG A 116 -17.29 19.19 -35.26
CA ARG A 116 -18.43 19.95 -34.75
C ARG A 116 -19.73 19.15 -34.81
N SER A 117 -20.03 18.52 -35.95
CA SER A 117 -21.21 17.67 -36.14
C SER A 117 -21.24 16.51 -35.12
N PHE A 118 -20.09 15.86 -34.93
CA PHE A 118 -19.93 14.81 -33.92
C PHE A 118 -20.17 15.32 -32.49
N ILE A 119 -19.56 16.45 -32.11
CA ILE A 119 -19.71 17.05 -30.78
C ILE A 119 -21.17 17.45 -30.51
N GLU A 120 -21.81 18.13 -31.47
CA GLU A 120 -23.19 18.59 -31.31
C GLU A 120 -24.16 17.41 -31.18
N SER A 121 -24.04 16.41 -32.05
CA SER A 121 -24.90 15.22 -32.01
C SER A 121 -24.71 14.37 -30.76
N THR A 122 -23.48 14.22 -30.25
CA THR A 122 -23.22 13.49 -29.00
C THR A 122 -23.82 14.20 -27.79
N ILE A 123 -23.67 15.52 -27.69
CA ILE A 123 -24.27 16.31 -26.61
C ILE A 123 -25.80 16.25 -26.68
N GLU A 124 -26.38 16.45 -27.87
CA GLU A 124 -27.82 16.39 -28.08
C GLU A 124 -28.40 15.05 -27.62
N LYS A 125 -27.81 13.93 -28.10
CA LYS A 125 -28.29 12.58 -27.77
C LYS A 125 -28.07 12.22 -26.30
N ALA A 126 -26.94 12.61 -25.70
CA ALA A 126 -26.71 12.41 -24.28
C ALA A 126 -27.80 13.11 -23.44
N ARG A 127 -28.17 14.35 -23.79
CA ARG A 127 -29.24 15.08 -23.11
C ARG A 127 -30.62 14.51 -23.38
N LEU A 128 -30.91 14.13 -24.63
CA LEU A 128 -32.19 13.54 -25.04
C LEU A 128 -32.48 12.25 -24.26
N TYR A 129 -31.47 11.39 -24.10
CA TYR A 129 -31.59 10.11 -23.38
C TYR A 129 -31.18 10.20 -21.90
N ALA A 130 -31.13 11.42 -21.37
CA ALA A 130 -30.88 11.73 -19.96
C ALA A 130 -29.57 11.18 -19.38
N PHE A 131 -28.56 10.92 -20.22
CA PHE A 131 -27.22 10.59 -19.76
C PHE A 131 -26.56 11.79 -19.08
N SER A 132 -25.71 11.50 -18.10
CA SER A 132 -24.95 12.49 -17.32
C SER A 132 -23.52 12.66 -17.83
N GLY A 133 -23.10 11.86 -18.81
CA GLY A 133 -21.80 11.97 -19.45
C GLY A 133 -21.70 11.19 -20.73
N ILE A 134 -20.56 11.34 -21.38
CA ILE A 134 -20.19 10.69 -22.63
C ILE A 134 -18.83 10.01 -22.44
N ASP A 135 -18.74 8.79 -22.96
CA ASP A 135 -17.56 7.95 -22.96
C ASP A 135 -17.14 7.70 -24.41
N LEU A 136 -15.87 7.89 -24.72
CA LEU A 136 -15.29 7.52 -26.01
C LEU A 136 -14.48 6.24 -25.82
N PHE A 137 -14.90 5.16 -26.49
CA PHE A 137 -14.33 3.83 -26.33
C PHE A 137 -13.69 3.33 -27.63
N GLY A 138 -12.57 2.61 -27.56
CA GLY A 138 -11.91 1.98 -28.71
C GLY A 138 -10.93 2.91 -29.42
N VAL A 139 -10.33 3.88 -28.72
CA VAL A 139 -9.34 4.78 -29.32
C VAL A 139 -7.98 4.07 -29.44
N TRP A 140 -7.74 3.42 -30.59
CA TRP A 140 -6.46 2.79 -30.90
C TRP A 140 -5.51 3.77 -31.60
N LEU A 141 -4.44 4.18 -30.91
CA LEU A 141 -3.47 5.17 -31.41
C LEU A 141 -2.40 4.60 -32.35
N GLY A 142 -2.78 3.61 -33.17
CA GLY A 142 -1.94 3.10 -34.25
C GLY A 142 -1.72 4.12 -35.38
N ARG A 143 -1.26 3.64 -36.55
CA ARG A 143 -0.80 4.50 -37.67
C ARG A 143 -1.86 5.42 -38.29
N SER A 144 -3.15 5.22 -38.01
CA SER A 144 -4.27 5.89 -38.70
C SER A 144 -4.89 7.06 -37.94
N VAL A 145 -4.69 7.17 -36.62
CA VAL A 145 -5.28 8.25 -35.79
C VAL A 145 -4.27 9.37 -35.59
N ASN A 146 -4.59 10.58 -36.07
CA ASN A 146 -3.75 11.75 -35.86
C ASN A 146 -3.94 12.31 -34.44
N ILE A 147 -2.90 12.19 -33.62
CA ILE A 147 -2.91 12.59 -32.19
C ILE A 147 -3.17 14.09 -32.00
N THR A 148 -2.68 14.93 -32.93
CA THR A 148 -2.94 16.37 -32.89
C THR A 148 -4.43 16.64 -33.09
N ASN A 149 -5.05 15.97 -34.06
CA ASN A 149 -6.49 16.13 -34.30
C ASN A 149 -7.33 15.57 -33.15
N LEU A 150 -6.89 14.48 -32.52
CA LEU A 150 -7.52 13.98 -31.29
C LEU A 150 -7.45 15.03 -30.17
N SER A 151 -6.29 15.66 -29.97
CA SER A 151 -6.13 16.73 -28.97
C SER A 151 -7.04 17.92 -29.24
N VAL A 152 -7.20 18.29 -30.52
CA VAL A 152 -8.13 19.35 -30.94
C VAL A 152 -9.59 18.94 -30.66
N LEU A 153 -9.98 17.71 -31.00
CA LEU A 153 -11.31 17.19 -30.69
C LEU A 153 -11.61 17.27 -29.20
N LEU A 154 -10.71 16.81 -28.33
CA LEU A 154 -10.92 16.82 -26.88
C LEU A 154 -11.14 18.24 -26.34
N GLY A 155 -10.39 19.22 -26.85
CA GLY A 155 -10.57 20.63 -26.50
C GLY A 155 -11.92 21.18 -26.97
N GLU A 156 -12.23 21.02 -28.26
CA GLU A 156 -13.50 21.46 -28.84
C GLU A 156 -14.70 20.79 -28.15
N TRP A 157 -14.57 19.52 -27.76
CA TRP A 157 -15.63 18.77 -27.09
C TRP A 157 -15.89 19.28 -25.67
N ARG A 158 -14.82 19.55 -24.91
CA ARG A 158 -14.95 20.17 -23.58
C ARG A 158 -15.60 21.54 -23.67
N ASP A 159 -15.17 22.38 -24.61
CA ASP A 159 -15.75 23.71 -24.83
C ASP A 159 -17.24 23.61 -25.19
N GLY A 160 -17.62 22.67 -26.06
CA GLY A 160 -19.01 22.41 -26.43
C GLY A 160 -19.87 21.98 -25.25
N VAL A 161 -19.38 21.06 -24.43
CA VAL A 161 -20.07 20.60 -23.21
C VAL A 161 -20.21 21.72 -22.17
N ASP A 162 -19.17 22.52 -21.96
CA ASP A 162 -19.19 23.66 -21.05
C ASP A 162 -20.17 24.74 -21.53
N ALA A 163 -20.22 25.00 -22.84
CA ALA A 163 -21.14 25.95 -23.44
C ALA A 163 -22.60 25.48 -23.33
N GLU A 164 -22.89 24.20 -23.57
CA GLU A 164 -24.23 23.64 -23.40
C GLU A 164 -24.69 23.74 -21.95
N SER A 165 -23.82 23.39 -20.98
CA SER A 165 -24.15 23.48 -19.55
C SER A 165 -24.47 24.92 -19.13
N ARG A 166 -23.68 25.90 -19.58
CA ARG A 166 -23.97 27.33 -19.33
C ARG A 166 -25.30 27.77 -19.96
N LYS A 167 -25.61 27.27 -21.16
CA LYS A 167 -26.83 27.64 -21.90
C LYS A 167 -28.09 27.01 -21.30
N SER A 168 -28.03 25.74 -20.89
CA SER A 168 -29.18 24.99 -20.39
C SER A 168 -29.39 25.09 -18.89
N GLY A 169 -28.37 25.54 -18.13
CA GLY A 169 -28.37 25.55 -16.67
C GLY A 169 -28.27 24.15 -16.05
N LYS A 170 -28.10 23.10 -16.86
CA LYS A 170 -27.95 21.71 -16.39
C LYS A 170 -26.51 21.44 -15.95
N PRO A 171 -26.29 20.46 -15.04
CA PRO A 171 -24.94 20.01 -14.69
C PRO A 171 -24.16 19.60 -15.93
N ARG A 172 -22.88 19.99 -15.96
CA ARG A 172 -21.95 19.67 -17.04
C ARG A 172 -21.89 18.16 -17.31
N LEU A 173 -21.93 17.76 -18.58
CA LEU A 173 -21.71 16.36 -18.94
C LEU A 173 -20.27 15.93 -18.60
N LEU A 174 -20.13 14.75 -18.02
CA LEU A 174 -18.82 14.12 -17.86
C LEU A 174 -18.28 13.74 -19.23
N LEU A 175 -16.97 13.89 -19.44
CA LEU A 175 -16.26 13.36 -20.60
C LEU A 175 -15.20 12.38 -20.12
N VAL A 176 -15.32 11.14 -20.59
CA VAL A 176 -14.45 10.02 -20.26
C VAL A 176 -13.97 9.38 -21.55
N MET A 177 -12.78 8.78 -21.52
CA MET A 177 -12.22 8.06 -22.66
C MET A 177 -11.49 6.82 -22.17
N ASP A 178 -11.52 5.76 -22.97
CA ASP A 178 -10.68 4.60 -22.76
C ASP A 178 -9.25 4.84 -23.26
N VAL A 179 -8.28 4.22 -22.60
CA VAL A 179 -6.89 4.28 -23.02
C VAL A 179 -6.26 2.92 -22.90
N TYR A 180 -5.79 2.39 -24.02
CA TYR A 180 -5.04 1.14 -24.08
C TYR A 180 -3.63 1.31 -23.53
N CYS A 181 -3.21 0.35 -22.72
CA CYS A 181 -1.90 0.38 -22.10
C CYS A 181 -0.74 0.35 -23.12
N GLN A 182 -0.76 -0.59 -24.06
CA GLN A 182 0.33 -0.80 -25.03
C GLN A 182 0.66 0.47 -25.85
N PRO A 183 -0.32 1.15 -26.48
CA PRO A 183 -0.06 2.37 -27.23
C PRO A 183 0.51 3.53 -26.41
N ILE A 184 0.33 3.55 -25.08
CA ILE A 184 0.92 4.57 -24.20
C ILE A 184 2.43 4.37 -24.08
N VAL A 185 2.87 3.12 -23.88
CA VAL A 185 4.27 2.79 -23.59
C VAL A 185 5.14 2.94 -24.83
N ASP A 186 4.61 2.59 -26.00
CA ASP A 186 5.35 2.58 -27.26
C ASP A 186 5.35 3.93 -27.99
N SER A 187 4.51 4.88 -27.56
CA SER A 187 4.35 6.19 -28.22
C SER A 187 4.82 7.36 -27.36
N LEU A 188 5.93 7.99 -27.77
CA LEU A 188 6.41 9.24 -27.18
C LEU A 188 5.45 10.43 -27.39
N SER A 189 4.41 10.28 -28.22
CA SER A 189 3.50 11.35 -28.61
C SER A 189 2.09 11.25 -28.02
N PHE A 190 1.83 10.32 -27.09
CA PHE A 190 0.51 10.20 -26.45
C PHE A 190 0.07 11.54 -25.80
N PRO A 191 -1.17 12.04 -26.04
CA PRO A 191 -1.56 13.41 -25.70
C PRO A 191 -1.99 13.54 -24.22
N LEU A 192 -1.08 13.20 -23.29
CA LEU A 192 -1.33 13.20 -21.84
C LEU A 192 -1.84 14.56 -21.35
N ASP A 193 -1.25 15.66 -21.83
CA ASP A 193 -1.64 17.02 -21.43
C ASP A 193 -3.08 17.36 -21.83
N SER A 194 -3.47 17.02 -23.06
CA SER A 194 -4.84 17.24 -23.56
C SER A 194 -5.85 16.41 -22.79
N ILE A 195 -5.54 15.13 -22.57
CA ILE A 195 -6.39 14.21 -21.79
C ILE A 195 -6.55 14.73 -20.36
N GLN A 196 -5.44 15.09 -19.70
CA GLN A 196 -5.46 15.61 -18.35
C GLN A 196 -6.25 16.92 -18.25
N ARG A 197 -6.19 17.78 -19.27
CA ARG A 197 -6.88 19.08 -19.27
C ARG A 197 -8.37 18.93 -19.55
N TYR A 198 -8.74 18.14 -20.55
CA TYR A 198 -10.09 18.17 -21.12
C TYR A 198 -11.00 17.04 -20.66
N LEU A 199 -10.47 15.90 -20.20
CA LEU A 199 -11.30 14.79 -19.70
C LEU A 199 -11.46 14.84 -18.17
N ASP A 200 -12.59 14.35 -17.67
CA ASP A 200 -12.82 14.22 -16.23
C ASP A 200 -11.92 13.10 -15.67
N TRP A 201 -11.87 11.95 -16.35
CA TRP A 201 -10.91 10.86 -16.13
C TRP A 201 -10.79 9.96 -17.36
N VAL A 202 -9.94 8.93 -17.28
CA VAL A 202 -9.82 7.87 -18.29
C VAL A 202 -10.00 6.47 -17.70
N HIS A 203 -10.57 5.57 -18.49
CA HIS A 203 -10.60 4.13 -18.21
C HIS A 203 -9.35 3.48 -18.80
N LEU A 204 -8.46 2.99 -17.95
CA LEU A 204 -7.26 2.29 -18.42
C LEU A 204 -7.61 0.86 -18.82
N ILE A 205 -7.48 0.55 -20.10
CA ILE A 205 -7.66 -0.80 -20.66
C ILE A 205 -6.33 -1.53 -20.50
N ALA A 206 -6.23 -2.32 -19.44
CA ALA A 206 -5.06 -3.10 -19.05
C ALA A 206 -5.32 -4.62 -19.15
N TYR A 207 -6.13 -4.99 -20.14
CA TYR A 207 -6.49 -6.36 -20.49
C TYR A 207 -6.44 -6.51 -22.01
N ASP A 208 -6.54 -7.75 -22.48
CA ASP A 208 -6.38 -8.16 -23.89
C ASP A 208 -4.95 -7.97 -24.41
N ASN A 209 -3.99 -8.00 -23.47
CA ASN A 209 -2.56 -7.86 -23.73
C ASN A 209 -1.98 -9.03 -24.55
N HIS A 210 -2.59 -10.21 -24.43
CA HIS A 210 -2.15 -11.47 -25.00
C HIS A 210 -3.37 -12.22 -25.56
N LEU A 211 -3.34 -12.56 -26.86
CA LEU A 211 -4.50 -13.09 -27.59
C LEU A 211 -4.16 -14.39 -28.36
N PRO A 212 -5.03 -15.42 -28.31
CA PRO A 212 -4.81 -16.69 -29.02
C PRO A 212 -4.69 -16.57 -30.54
N THR A 213 -5.26 -15.51 -31.11
CA THR A 213 -5.22 -15.23 -32.55
C THR A 213 -3.91 -14.60 -32.99
N ARG A 214 -3.06 -14.14 -32.06
CA ARG A 214 -1.84 -13.37 -32.33
C ARG A 214 -0.57 -14.07 -31.88
N GLU A 215 -0.65 -14.92 -30.86
CA GLU A 215 0.53 -15.51 -30.23
C GLU A 215 0.50 -17.03 -30.27
N LYS A 216 1.67 -17.61 -30.00
CA LYS A 216 1.91 -19.06 -30.08
C LYS A 216 2.14 -19.68 -28.69
N PHE A 217 1.90 -18.92 -27.63
CA PHE A 217 2.11 -19.32 -26.24
C PHE A 217 0.93 -18.86 -25.40
N ALA A 218 0.45 -19.73 -24.52
CA ALA A 218 -0.66 -19.42 -23.63
C ALA A 218 -0.22 -18.41 -22.55
N LEU A 219 -0.57 -17.15 -22.74
CA LEU A 219 -0.15 -16.03 -21.90
C LEU A 219 -1.35 -15.32 -21.25
N PRO A 220 -1.15 -14.67 -20.09
CA PRO A 220 -2.24 -14.05 -19.37
C PRO A 220 -2.68 -12.73 -20.02
N HIS A 221 -3.96 -12.61 -20.39
CA HIS A 221 -4.44 -11.43 -21.12
C HIS A 221 -4.55 -10.17 -20.25
N ALA A 222 -4.60 -10.31 -18.93
CA ALA A 222 -4.91 -9.22 -18.00
C ALA A 222 -3.99 -9.16 -16.78
N ALA A 223 -2.71 -9.53 -16.92
CA ALA A 223 -1.79 -9.59 -15.80
C ALA A 223 -1.67 -8.24 -15.05
N LEU A 224 -1.75 -8.28 -13.71
CA LEU A 224 -1.46 -7.10 -12.88
C LEU A 224 0.05 -6.84 -12.88
N PHE A 225 0.82 -7.90 -12.69
CA PHE A 225 2.28 -7.90 -12.74
C PHE A 225 2.75 -8.95 -13.75
N ASP A 226 3.89 -8.70 -14.38
CA ASP A 226 4.57 -9.69 -15.19
C ASP A 226 6.08 -9.52 -14.99
N PRO A 227 6.78 -10.50 -14.38
CA PRO A 227 8.22 -10.40 -14.17
C PRO A 227 9.03 -10.55 -15.47
N ALA A 228 8.43 -11.07 -16.54
CA ALA A 228 9.09 -11.34 -17.82
C ALA A 228 8.81 -10.29 -18.89
N SER A 229 7.83 -9.40 -18.68
CA SER A 229 7.39 -8.42 -19.68
C SER A 229 6.89 -7.12 -19.07
N HIS A 230 6.94 -6.04 -19.85
CA HIS A 230 6.30 -4.77 -19.51
C HIS A 230 4.81 -4.73 -19.92
N ASN A 231 4.28 -5.80 -20.50
CA ASN A 231 2.89 -5.90 -20.96
C ASN A 231 1.92 -6.22 -19.81
N ASN A 232 1.97 -5.43 -18.75
CA ASN A 232 1.18 -5.63 -17.53
C ASN A 232 0.63 -4.31 -16.98
N THR A 233 -0.35 -4.43 -16.09
CA THR A 233 -1.10 -3.30 -15.57
C THR A 233 -0.26 -2.37 -14.68
N ASP A 234 0.59 -2.91 -13.80
CA ASP A 234 1.41 -2.10 -12.89
C ASP A 234 2.44 -1.27 -13.64
N PHE A 235 3.11 -1.85 -14.63
CA PHE A 235 4.06 -1.14 -15.47
C PHE A 235 3.39 0.07 -16.12
N CYS A 236 2.20 -0.12 -16.68
CA CYS A 236 1.42 0.93 -17.32
C CYS A 236 1.08 2.11 -16.41
N ILE A 237 0.53 1.78 -15.25
CA ILE A 237 0.10 2.77 -14.26
C ILE A 237 1.33 3.50 -13.74
N THR A 238 2.40 2.78 -13.43
CA THR A 238 3.66 3.37 -12.97
C THR A 238 4.26 4.29 -14.03
N TRP A 239 4.20 3.93 -15.32
CA TRP A 239 4.65 4.78 -16.42
C TRP A 239 3.85 6.10 -16.51
N LEU A 240 2.51 6.02 -16.40
CA LEU A 240 1.65 7.21 -16.44
C LEU A 240 1.91 8.14 -15.23
N LEU A 241 1.99 7.57 -14.03
CA LEU A 241 2.21 8.32 -12.80
C LEU A 241 3.59 8.99 -12.76
N THR A 242 4.64 8.30 -13.21
CA THR A 242 6.01 8.85 -13.24
C THR A 242 6.15 10.01 -14.24
N ARG A 243 5.29 10.10 -15.25
CA ARG A 243 5.18 11.22 -16.18
C ARG A 243 4.23 12.33 -15.72
N GLY A 244 3.71 12.25 -14.50
CA GLY A 244 2.91 13.30 -13.88
C GLY A 244 1.41 13.21 -14.16
N PHE A 245 0.92 12.13 -14.79
CA PHE A 245 -0.52 11.95 -14.96
C PHE A 245 -1.17 11.73 -13.57
N PRO A 246 -2.26 12.43 -13.24
CA PRO A 246 -2.84 12.37 -11.90
C PRO A 246 -3.57 11.04 -11.66
N ALA A 247 -3.17 10.30 -10.61
CA ALA A 247 -3.83 9.06 -10.18
C ALA A 247 -5.36 9.22 -9.99
N ARG A 248 -5.81 10.38 -9.48
CA ARG A 248 -7.23 10.74 -9.33
C ARG A 248 -8.00 10.93 -10.65
N LYS A 249 -7.37 10.76 -11.81
CA LYS A 249 -8.01 10.72 -13.14
C LYS A 249 -7.83 9.38 -13.84
N LEU A 250 -7.31 8.37 -13.14
CA LEU A 250 -7.15 7.01 -13.66
C LEU A 250 -8.18 6.10 -13.00
N VAL A 251 -8.90 5.34 -13.82
CA VAL A 251 -9.84 4.31 -13.38
C VAL A 251 -9.38 2.99 -13.98
N LEU A 252 -9.11 2.00 -13.12
CA LEU A 252 -8.55 0.70 -13.54
C LEU A 252 -9.61 -0.15 -14.27
N GLY A 253 -9.30 -0.60 -15.49
CA GLY A 253 -10.13 -1.57 -16.22
C GLY A 253 -10.04 -2.98 -15.63
N LEU A 254 -11.17 -3.66 -15.50
CA LEU A 254 -11.29 -5.05 -15.02
C LEU A 254 -12.05 -5.90 -16.06
N PRO A 255 -11.44 -6.95 -16.64
CA PRO A 255 -12.10 -7.79 -17.62
C PRO A 255 -12.95 -8.86 -16.93
N TYR A 256 -14.23 -8.93 -17.28
CA TYR A 256 -15.10 -10.06 -16.91
C TYR A 256 -15.16 -11.09 -18.03
N HIS A 257 -14.04 -11.30 -18.69
CA HIS A 257 -13.88 -12.28 -19.74
C HIS A 257 -12.46 -12.82 -19.66
N GLY A 258 -12.20 -13.83 -20.47
CA GLY A 258 -10.91 -14.46 -20.60
C GLY A 258 -10.71 -15.01 -22.00
N TYR A 259 -9.60 -15.72 -22.17
CA TYR A 259 -9.27 -16.36 -23.43
C TYR A 259 -8.94 -17.83 -23.25
N ALA A 260 -9.56 -18.65 -24.09
CA ALA A 260 -9.30 -20.07 -24.21
C ALA A 260 -8.30 -20.33 -25.35
N TRP A 261 -7.26 -21.09 -25.02
CA TRP A 261 -6.14 -21.46 -25.86
C TRP A 261 -6.16 -22.96 -26.10
N GLN A 262 -5.86 -23.34 -27.34
CA GLN A 262 -5.57 -24.71 -27.71
C GLN A 262 -4.07 -24.96 -27.54
N LEU A 263 -3.69 -25.75 -26.53
CA LEU A 263 -2.32 -26.15 -26.28
C LEU A 263 -1.80 -27.13 -27.33
N MET A 264 -0.49 -27.10 -27.56
CA MET A 264 0.18 -28.02 -28.49
C MET A 264 0.22 -29.46 -27.96
N ASP A 265 0.33 -29.63 -26.65
CA ASP A 265 0.27 -30.90 -25.95
C ASP A 265 -0.35 -30.74 -24.55
N SER A 266 -0.57 -31.86 -23.86
CA SER A 266 -1.15 -31.90 -22.51
C SER A 266 -0.10 -31.98 -21.40
N SER A 267 1.19 -31.79 -21.74
CA SER A 267 2.31 -32.01 -20.82
C SER A 267 2.59 -30.86 -19.87
N GLY A 268 2.01 -29.68 -20.12
CA GLY A 268 2.16 -28.51 -19.27
C GLY A 268 0.92 -27.62 -19.26
N ASP A 269 0.61 -27.11 -18.07
CA ASP A 269 -0.45 -26.13 -17.79
C ASP A 269 0.12 -24.75 -17.36
N ALA A 270 1.45 -24.62 -17.42
CA ALA A 270 2.17 -23.43 -17.03
C ALA A 270 1.89 -22.26 -18.00
N ILE A 271 1.94 -21.04 -17.45
CA ILE A 271 1.96 -19.82 -18.25
C ILE A 271 3.16 -19.86 -19.19
N GLY A 272 2.93 -19.54 -20.47
CA GLY A 272 3.93 -19.60 -21.52
C GLY A 272 4.03 -20.97 -22.21
N HIS A 273 3.15 -21.93 -21.91
CA HIS A 273 3.13 -23.21 -22.63
C HIS A 273 2.78 -23.03 -24.12
N PRO A 274 3.41 -23.77 -25.05
CA PRO A 274 3.11 -23.64 -26.48
C PRO A 274 1.64 -23.91 -26.81
N ALA A 275 1.08 -23.05 -27.66
CA ALA A 275 -0.30 -23.10 -28.11
C ALA A 275 -0.39 -22.96 -29.64
N VAL A 276 -1.41 -23.59 -30.22
CA VAL A 276 -1.65 -23.61 -31.67
C VAL A 276 -2.72 -22.63 -32.12
N GLY A 277 -3.45 -22.00 -31.18
CA GLY A 277 -4.42 -20.95 -31.49
C GLY A 277 -5.59 -20.88 -30.49
N PRO A 278 -6.72 -20.28 -30.89
CA PRO A 278 -7.92 -20.18 -30.05
C PRO A 278 -8.60 -21.54 -29.83
N ALA A 279 -9.19 -21.70 -28.65
CA ALA A 279 -10.08 -22.82 -28.31
C ALA A 279 -11.47 -22.32 -27.91
N VAL A 280 -12.47 -23.21 -27.89
CA VAL A 280 -13.87 -22.96 -27.49
C VAL A 280 -14.65 -22.04 -28.45
N THR A 281 -14.15 -20.84 -28.72
CA THR A 281 -14.74 -19.85 -29.64
C THR A 281 -13.77 -19.50 -30.77
N ALA A 282 -14.26 -18.82 -31.81
CA ALA A 282 -13.47 -18.54 -33.02
C ALA A 282 -12.22 -17.68 -32.77
N ASP A 283 -12.28 -16.78 -31.79
CA ASP A 283 -11.18 -15.91 -31.36
C ASP A 283 -10.62 -16.29 -29.98
N GLY A 284 -11.19 -17.32 -29.36
CA GLY A 284 -10.87 -17.77 -28.02
C GLY A 284 -11.51 -16.94 -26.91
N SER A 285 -12.20 -15.84 -27.21
CA SER A 285 -12.85 -15.01 -26.20
C SER A 285 -13.94 -15.78 -25.46
N PHE A 286 -13.99 -15.62 -24.13
CA PHE A 286 -14.91 -16.38 -23.30
C PHE A 286 -15.37 -15.56 -22.09
N GLY A 287 -16.67 -15.26 -21.98
CA GLY A 287 -17.21 -14.49 -20.85
C GLY A 287 -17.12 -15.26 -19.52
N TYR A 288 -16.86 -14.56 -18.41
CA TYR A 288 -16.65 -15.19 -17.09
C TYR A 288 -17.77 -16.18 -16.70
N LYS A 289 -19.05 -15.80 -16.85
CA LYS A 289 -20.20 -16.70 -16.61
C LYS A 289 -20.13 -17.99 -17.41
N ALA A 290 -19.71 -17.91 -18.67
CA ALA A 290 -19.58 -19.06 -19.55
C ALA A 290 -18.36 -19.92 -19.20
N ILE A 291 -17.23 -19.29 -18.83
CA ILE A 291 -16.06 -19.97 -18.26
C ILE A 291 -16.44 -20.78 -17.02
N LYS A 292 -17.16 -20.17 -16.06
CA LYS A 292 -17.59 -20.88 -14.84
C LYS A 292 -18.54 -22.04 -15.14
N SER A 293 -19.41 -21.90 -16.15
CA SER A 293 -20.25 -23.02 -16.60
C SER A 293 -19.40 -24.13 -17.19
N PHE A 294 -18.47 -23.80 -18.09
CA PHE A 294 -17.58 -24.74 -18.75
C PHE A 294 -16.75 -25.54 -17.74
N ILE A 295 -16.14 -24.88 -16.76
CA ILE A 295 -15.36 -25.55 -15.70
C ILE A 295 -16.25 -26.54 -14.93
N ARG A 296 -17.48 -26.15 -14.57
CA ARG A 296 -18.41 -27.00 -13.83
C ARG A 296 -18.81 -28.25 -14.62
N ASP A 297 -18.88 -28.17 -15.94
CA ASP A 297 -19.26 -29.29 -16.80
C ASP A 297 -18.20 -30.43 -16.79
N PHE A 298 -16.97 -30.17 -16.31
CA PHE A 298 -15.95 -31.21 -16.09
C PHE A 298 -16.10 -32.00 -14.79
N GLY A 299 -17.09 -31.67 -13.96
CA GLY A 299 -17.47 -32.44 -12.77
C GLY A 299 -17.07 -31.80 -11.43
N TYR A 300 -17.47 -32.48 -10.35
CA TYR A 300 -17.25 -32.02 -8.98
C TYR A 300 -15.74 -31.92 -8.68
N GLY A 301 -15.29 -30.74 -8.24
CA GLY A 301 -13.89 -30.46 -7.89
C GLY A 301 -13.07 -29.76 -8.98
N ALA A 302 -13.60 -29.60 -10.20
CA ALA A 302 -12.98 -28.76 -11.21
C ALA A 302 -12.96 -27.30 -10.73
N SER A 303 -11.76 -26.73 -10.60
CA SER A 303 -11.54 -25.37 -10.10
C SER A 303 -10.40 -24.72 -10.87
N SER A 304 -10.46 -23.39 -10.99
CA SER A 304 -9.36 -22.58 -11.50
C SER A 304 -8.28 -22.43 -10.42
N VAL A 305 -7.05 -22.23 -10.88
CA VAL A 305 -5.89 -21.93 -10.03
C VAL A 305 -5.64 -20.43 -10.06
N TYR A 306 -5.47 -19.82 -8.89
CA TYR A 306 -5.03 -18.44 -8.76
C TYR A 306 -3.50 -18.38 -8.83
N ASN A 307 -2.99 -17.50 -9.67
CA ASN A 307 -1.56 -17.20 -9.77
C ASN A 307 -1.29 -15.86 -9.08
N ASP A 308 -0.52 -15.89 -8.00
CA ASP A 308 -0.12 -14.72 -7.20
C ASP A 308 0.94 -13.85 -7.89
N THR A 309 1.81 -14.47 -8.70
CA THR A 309 2.85 -13.77 -9.46
C THR A 309 2.25 -12.83 -10.51
N TYR A 310 1.25 -13.29 -11.26
CA TYR A 310 0.60 -12.51 -12.32
C TYR A 310 -0.72 -11.84 -11.88
N VAL A 311 -1.30 -12.30 -10.76
CA VAL A 311 -2.60 -11.87 -10.21
C VAL A 311 -3.73 -12.10 -11.22
N VAL A 312 -3.84 -13.35 -11.66
CA VAL A 312 -4.86 -13.85 -12.59
C VAL A 312 -5.23 -15.28 -12.24
N ASN A 313 -6.31 -15.79 -12.81
CA ASN A 313 -6.71 -17.18 -12.67
C ASN A 313 -6.53 -17.92 -13.99
N PHE A 314 -6.26 -19.23 -13.91
CA PHE A 314 -6.24 -20.09 -15.07
C PHE A 314 -6.93 -21.42 -14.79
N TYR A 315 -7.41 -22.05 -15.85
CA TYR A 315 -7.95 -23.40 -15.82
C TYR A 315 -7.36 -24.18 -16.98
N SER A 316 -6.81 -25.36 -16.70
CA SER A 316 -6.21 -26.22 -17.71
C SER A 316 -6.81 -27.62 -17.63
N LYS A 317 -7.27 -28.15 -18.77
CA LYS A 317 -7.73 -29.53 -18.88
C LYS A 317 -7.49 -30.06 -20.29
N GLY A 318 -6.73 -31.15 -20.38
CA GLY A 318 -6.40 -31.76 -21.67
C GLY A 318 -5.56 -30.81 -22.51
N LEU A 319 -6.11 -30.33 -23.62
CA LEU A 319 -5.47 -29.36 -24.50
C LEU A 319 -6.09 -27.96 -24.41
N VAL A 320 -7.03 -27.73 -23.51
CA VAL A 320 -7.68 -26.43 -23.35
C VAL A 320 -7.10 -25.75 -22.13
N TRP A 321 -6.60 -24.53 -22.32
CA TRP A 321 -6.12 -23.66 -21.26
C TRP A 321 -6.87 -22.33 -21.31
N ILE A 322 -7.40 -21.86 -20.19
CA ILE A 322 -8.23 -20.67 -20.13
C ILE A 322 -7.64 -19.73 -19.08
N ASN A 323 -7.37 -18.48 -19.45
CA ASN A 323 -6.99 -17.43 -18.50
C ASN A 323 -8.09 -16.38 -18.38
N PHE A 324 -8.36 -15.95 -17.15
CA PHE A 324 -9.40 -14.99 -16.79
C PHE A 324 -9.15 -14.44 -15.38
N ASP A 325 -9.91 -13.43 -14.95
CA ASP A 325 -9.95 -12.99 -13.56
C ASP A 325 -11.11 -13.65 -12.79
N ASP A 326 -10.80 -14.32 -11.69
CA ASP A 326 -11.78 -14.80 -10.71
C ASP A 326 -11.79 -13.87 -9.47
N VAL A 327 -12.54 -14.26 -8.44
CA VAL A 327 -12.76 -13.50 -7.21
C VAL A 327 -11.44 -13.03 -6.56
N GLU A 328 -10.41 -13.87 -6.50
CA GLU A 328 -9.11 -13.53 -5.92
C GLU A 328 -8.40 -12.43 -6.70
N ALA A 329 -8.33 -12.55 -8.03
CA ALA A 329 -7.69 -11.57 -8.90
C ALA A 329 -8.43 -10.22 -8.86
N ILE A 330 -9.76 -10.23 -8.92
CA ILE A 330 -10.56 -8.99 -8.81
C ILE A 330 -10.33 -8.29 -7.47
N ARG A 331 -10.33 -9.03 -6.35
CA ARG A 331 -10.05 -8.48 -5.01
C ARG A 331 -8.66 -7.85 -4.96
N ALA A 332 -7.65 -8.53 -5.47
CA ALA A 332 -6.26 -8.05 -5.47
C ALA A 332 -6.11 -6.78 -6.34
N LYS A 333 -6.66 -6.76 -7.56
CA LYS A 333 -6.60 -5.61 -8.47
C LYS A 333 -7.33 -4.39 -7.94
N VAL A 334 -8.48 -4.58 -7.30
CA VAL A 334 -9.22 -3.50 -6.62
C VAL A 334 -8.42 -2.94 -5.44
N THR A 335 -7.80 -3.81 -4.65
CA THR A 335 -6.93 -3.39 -3.53
C THR A 335 -5.75 -2.58 -4.05
N TYR A 336 -5.09 -3.06 -5.09
CA TYR A 336 -4.01 -2.37 -5.77
C TYR A 336 -4.43 -0.97 -6.28
N ALA A 337 -5.59 -0.84 -6.93
CA ALA A 337 -6.08 0.44 -7.42
C ALA A 337 -6.23 1.49 -6.30
N LYS A 338 -6.67 1.05 -5.12
CA LYS A 338 -6.78 1.92 -3.95
C LYS A 338 -5.43 2.30 -3.38
N GLU A 339 -4.50 1.35 -3.29
CA GLU A 339 -3.14 1.58 -2.78
C GLU A 339 -2.36 2.57 -3.66
N LYS A 340 -2.56 2.52 -4.98
CA LYS A 340 -2.02 3.50 -5.94
C LYS A 340 -2.78 4.82 -5.96
N GLY A 341 -3.86 4.97 -5.18
CA GLY A 341 -4.66 6.20 -5.10
C GLY A 341 -5.42 6.52 -6.40
N LEU A 342 -5.80 5.49 -7.16
CA LEU A 342 -6.58 5.65 -8.39
C LEU A 342 -8.01 6.09 -8.07
N LEU A 343 -8.67 6.72 -9.05
CA LEU A 343 -10.04 7.24 -8.92
C LEU A 343 -11.08 6.12 -8.73
N GLY A 344 -10.80 4.91 -9.21
CA GLY A 344 -11.78 3.84 -9.22
C GLY A 344 -11.39 2.62 -10.06
N TYR A 345 -12.40 1.81 -10.37
CA TYR A 345 -12.34 0.75 -11.38
C TYR A 345 -13.52 0.83 -12.36
N SER A 346 -13.35 0.23 -13.54
CA SER A 346 -14.38 0.09 -14.56
C SER A 346 -14.37 -1.33 -15.10
N VAL A 347 -15.53 -1.98 -15.13
CA VAL A 347 -15.68 -3.39 -15.53
C VAL A 347 -16.08 -3.52 -17.00
N PHE A 348 -15.43 -4.43 -17.73
CA PHE A 348 -15.76 -4.78 -19.11
C PHE A 348 -15.96 -6.30 -19.28
N GLN A 349 -17.19 -6.81 -19.38
CA GLN A 349 -18.47 -6.11 -19.29
C GLN A 349 -19.41 -6.83 -18.32
N ILE A 350 -20.33 -6.07 -17.73
CA ILE A 350 -21.11 -6.55 -16.56
C ILE A 350 -21.97 -7.77 -16.88
N ASN A 351 -22.40 -7.90 -18.13
CA ASN A 351 -23.21 -9.00 -18.62
C ASN A 351 -22.47 -10.35 -18.65
N ASN A 352 -21.15 -10.34 -18.51
CA ASN A 352 -20.38 -11.57 -18.38
C ASN A 352 -20.25 -12.03 -16.92
N ASP A 353 -20.68 -11.24 -15.93
CA ASP A 353 -20.59 -11.63 -14.52
C ASP A 353 -21.55 -12.80 -14.20
N GLN A 354 -21.13 -13.70 -13.33
CA GLN A 354 -21.96 -14.79 -12.85
C GLN A 354 -22.67 -14.34 -11.57
N ASN A 355 -23.97 -14.02 -11.67
CA ASN A 355 -24.80 -13.63 -10.52
C ASN A 355 -24.20 -12.47 -9.70
N TRP A 356 -23.53 -11.52 -10.38
CA TRP A 356 -22.87 -10.36 -9.77
C TRP A 356 -21.74 -10.68 -8.78
N VAL A 357 -21.15 -11.88 -8.85
CA VAL A 357 -20.12 -12.32 -7.90
C VAL A 357 -18.86 -11.45 -7.98
N LEU A 358 -18.37 -11.16 -9.19
CA LEU A 358 -17.19 -10.32 -9.36
C LEU A 358 -17.51 -8.87 -8.97
N SER A 359 -18.67 -8.37 -9.35
CA SER A 359 -19.13 -7.00 -9.03
C SER A 359 -19.30 -6.77 -7.53
N ARG A 360 -19.89 -7.72 -6.79
CA ARG A 360 -19.96 -7.68 -5.32
C ARG A 360 -18.57 -7.74 -4.70
N THR A 361 -17.70 -8.61 -5.19
CA THR A 361 -16.31 -8.72 -4.70
C THR A 361 -15.56 -7.40 -4.86
N ALA A 362 -15.70 -6.75 -6.01
CA ALA A 362 -15.08 -5.45 -6.27
C ALA A 362 -15.63 -4.34 -5.35
N GLN A 363 -16.93 -4.39 -5.03
CA GLN A 363 -17.56 -3.47 -4.08
C GLN A 363 -17.10 -3.70 -2.63
N GLU A 364 -17.08 -4.94 -2.15
CA GLU A 364 -16.78 -5.33 -0.76
C GLU A 364 -15.33 -5.08 -0.37
N SER A 365 -14.40 -5.36 -1.29
CA SER A 365 -12.99 -4.98 -1.19
C SER A 365 -12.83 -3.46 -0.96
N GLY A 366 -13.84 -2.69 -1.40
CA GLY A 366 -14.14 -1.29 -1.11
C GLY A 366 -14.31 -0.95 0.37
N GLU A 367 -15.25 -1.63 1.02
CA GLU A 367 -15.79 -1.27 2.34
C GLU A 367 -14.98 -1.90 3.47
N ASP A 368 -14.43 -3.10 3.27
CA ASP A 368 -13.72 -3.83 4.32
C ASP A 368 -12.46 -3.13 4.80
N GLN A 369 -11.67 -2.53 3.91
CA GLN A 369 -10.43 -1.86 4.33
C GLN A 369 -10.71 -0.58 5.15
N GLN A 370 -11.77 0.15 4.79
CA GLN A 370 -12.16 1.39 5.49
C GLN A 370 -12.89 1.09 6.80
N LYS A 371 -13.77 0.08 6.81
CA LYS A 371 -14.42 -0.44 8.01
C LYS A 371 -13.41 -1.05 8.97
N ARG A 372 -12.44 -1.82 8.47
CA ARG A 372 -11.36 -2.40 9.29
C ARG A 372 -10.44 -1.33 9.86
N ARG A 373 -10.07 -0.29 9.09
CA ARG A 373 -9.35 0.89 9.63
C ARG A 373 -10.16 1.63 10.70
N TRP A 374 -11.46 1.84 10.48
CA TRP A 374 -12.35 2.44 11.48
C TRP A 374 -12.48 1.57 12.74
N VAL A 375 -12.62 0.25 12.59
CA VAL A 375 -12.66 -0.70 13.71
C VAL A 375 -11.34 -0.70 14.48
N TRP A 376 -10.19 -0.70 13.80
CA TRP A 376 -8.88 -0.56 14.44
C TRP A 376 -8.73 0.75 15.20
N LEU A 377 -9.17 1.87 14.63
CA LEU A 377 -9.16 3.17 15.30
C LEU A 377 -10.06 3.17 16.54
N VAL A 378 -11.28 2.64 16.44
CA VAL A 378 -12.20 2.53 17.58
C VAL A 378 -11.65 1.59 18.65
N MET A 379 -11.04 0.47 18.27
CA MET A 379 -10.38 -0.44 19.22
C MET A 379 -9.18 0.22 19.89
N LEU A 380 -8.32 0.93 19.14
CA LEU A 380 -7.16 1.64 19.70
C LEU A 380 -7.59 2.74 20.69
N ILE A 381 -8.63 3.52 20.37
CA ILE A 381 -9.18 4.54 21.27
C ILE A 381 -9.78 3.89 22.52
N SER A 382 -10.50 2.78 22.37
CA SER A 382 -11.10 2.03 23.48
C SER A 382 -10.03 1.44 24.42
N ILE A 383 -8.95 0.88 23.85
CA ILE A 383 -7.81 0.36 24.63
C ILE A 383 -7.10 1.52 25.34
N ALA A 384 -6.83 2.63 24.65
CA ALA A 384 -6.15 3.79 25.23
C ALA A 384 -6.94 4.37 26.42
N THR A 385 -8.26 4.46 26.32
CA THR A 385 -9.13 4.95 27.40
C THR A 385 -9.14 4.01 28.61
N VAL A 386 -9.23 2.69 28.40
CA VAL A 386 -9.12 1.70 29.50
C VAL A 386 -7.75 1.76 30.16
N VAL A 387 -6.67 1.85 29.38
CA VAL A 387 -5.31 1.99 29.90
C VAL A 387 -5.16 3.27 30.72
N LEU A 388 -5.71 4.41 30.28
CA LEU A 388 -5.69 5.65 31.05
C LEU A 388 -6.48 5.56 32.36
N LEU A 389 -7.62 4.85 32.39
CA LEU A 389 -8.38 4.61 33.62
C LEU A 389 -7.62 3.71 34.60
N ILE A 390 -6.98 2.65 34.10
CA ILE A 390 -6.15 1.76 34.91
C ILE A 390 -4.91 2.50 35.43
N LEU A 391 -4.24 3.29 34.60
CA LEU A 391 -3.11 4.12 35.02
C LEU A 391 -3.53 5.17 36.05
N GLY A 392 -4.72 5.77 35.90
CA GLY A 392 -5.28 6.68 36.90
C GLY A 392 -5.53 6.00 38.24
N LEU A 393 -6.09 4.77 38.22
CA LEU A 393 -6.31 3.96 39.41
C LEU A 393 -4.98 3.52 40.06
N ILE A 394 -4.00 3.09 39.27
CA ILE A 394 -2.66 2.73 39.73
C ILE A 394 -1.96 3.94 40.33
N CYS A 395 -2.02 5.12 39.69
CA CYS A 395 -1.46 6.36 40.24
C CYS A 395 -2.12 6.74 41.57
N TYR A 396 -3.43 6.55 41.69
CA TYR A 396 -4.18 6.77 42.93
C TYR A 396 -3.73 5.81 44.05
N LEU A 397 -3.58 4.52 43.74
CA LEU A 397 -3.11 3.50 44.68
C LEU A 397 -1.63 3.65 45.04
N GLN A 398 -0.79 4.03 44.08
CA GLN A 398 0.65 4.28 44.28
C GLN A 398 0.90 5.57 45.07
N ARG A 399 0.11 6.63 44.88
CA ARG A 399 0.16 7.81 45.76
C ARG A 399 -0.19 7.48 47.21
N ARG A 400 -1.02 6.46 47.44
CA ARG A 400 -1.29 5.91 48.78
C ARG A 400 -0.11 5.12 49.35
N LYS A 401 0.68 4.44 48.51
CA LYS A 401 1.80 3.57 48.92
C LYS A 401 3.15 4.29 49.02
N LEU A 402 3.39 5.31 48.20
CA LEU A 402 4.62 6.12 48.15
C LEU A 402 4.81 7.07 49.33
N LYS A 403 3.86 7.12 50.27
CA LYS A 403 4.05 7.80 51.56
C LYS A 403 4.89 6.97 52.55
N SER A 404 5.32 5.75 52.19
CA SER A 404 5.87 4.78 53.15
C SER A 404 7.34 4.38 52.98
N GLU A 405 7.94 4.17 51.79
CA GLU A 405 9.32 3.62 51.71
C GLU A 405 10.11 4.08 50.47
N GLY A 406 11.41 4.35 50.65
CA GLY A 406 12.33 4.94 49.66
C GLY A 406 13.11 3.96 48.76
N ILE A 407 13.61 4.49 47.64
CA ILE A 407 14.17 3.80 46.45
C ILE A 407 15.34 2.84 46.72
N LEU A 408 16.06 2.96 47.84
CA LEU A 408 17.18 2.06 48.15
C LEU A 408 16.73 0.61 48.46
N GLY A 409 15.52 0.44 49.02
CA GLY A 409 14.95 -0.89 49.29
C GLY A 409 14.52 -1.66 48.04
N VAL A 410 14.26 -0.95 46.93
CA VAL A 410 13.86 -1.56 45.65
C VAL A 410 15.07 -2.21 44.96
N ILE A 411 16.22 -1.55 44.99
CA ILE A 411 17.46 -2.04 44.35
C ILE A 411 18.06 -3.25 45.10
N GLU A 412 18.07 -3.22 46.44
CA GLU A 412 18.49 -4.38 47.24
C GLU A 412 17.50 -5.54 47.15
N GLY A 413 16.19 -5.25 47.05
CA GLY A 413 15.15 -6.26 46.83
C GLY A 413 15.27 -6.99 45.49
N PHE A 414 15.55 -6.25 44.41
CA PHE A 414 15.70 -6.82 43.07
C PHE A 414 17.00 -7.60 42.90
N SER A 415 18.11 -7.11 43.46
CA SER A 415 19.38 -7.86 43.47
C SER A 415 19.25 -9.19 44.21
N ARG A 416 18.51 -9.22 45.33
CA ARG A 416 18.23 -10.45 46.08
C ARG A 416 17.33 -11.41 45.30
N GLN A 417 16.33 -10.91 44.58
CA GLN A 417 15.45 -11.72 43.74
C GLN A 417 16.19 -12.31 42.52
N PHE A 418 17.11 -11.56 41.92
CA PHE A 418 17.95 -12.03 40.81
C PHE A 418 19.03 -13.02 41.27
N LYS A 419 19.67 -12.78 42.43
CA LYS A 419 20.59 -13.75 43.05
C LYS A 419 19.88 -15.08 43.35
N THR A 420 18.59 -15.02 43.72
CA THR A 420 17.76 -16.21 43.93
C THR A 420 17.40 -16.93 42.62
N MET A 421 17.31 -16.22 41.48
CA MET A 421 17.13 -16.85 40.16
C MET A 421 18.40 -17.51 39.64
N VAL A 422 19.58 -16.94 39.93
CA VAL A 422 20.87 -17.47 39.47
C VAL A 422 21.33 -18.65 40.34
N CYS A 423 21.00 -18.68 41.64
CA CYS A 423 21.40 -19.76 42.56
C CYS A 423 20.62 -21.09 42.43
N LYS A 424 19.75 -21.26 41.42
CA LYS A 424 19.14 -22.57 41.10
C LYS A 424 19.89 -23.35 40.00
N GLY A 425 20.88 -22.75 39.36
CA GLY A 425 21.93 -23.44 38.59
C GLY A 425 23.25 -23.31 39.34
N GLU A 426 24.09 -24.35 39.26
CA GLU A 426 25.32 -24.48 40.03
C GLU A 426 26.26 -23.26 39.98
N SER A 427 27.02 -23.14 41.06
CA SER A 427 27.97 -22.07 41.40
C SER A 427 28.80 -21.53 40.23
N LEU A 428 28.65 -20.24 39.93
CA LEU A 428 29.63 -19.46 39.17
C LEU A 428 30.12 -18.26 39.98
N GLU A 429 30.73 -18.54 41.13
CA GLU A 429 31.71 -17.61 41.72
C GLU A 429 33.04 -17.81 41.00
N SER A 430 33.29 -17.00 39.97
CA SER A 430 34.63 -16.60 39.49
C SER A 430 34.50 -16.05 38.06
N SER A 431 34.74 -14.75 37.87
CA SER A 431 34.91 -14.01 36.59
C SER A 431 33.80 -13.10 36.05
N ALA A 432 32.74 -12.78 36.81
CA ALA A 432 31.86 -11.67 36.42
C ALA A 432 32.60 -10.31 36.56
N PRO A 433 32.67 -9.47 35.51
CA PRO A 433 33.25 -8.13 35.60
C PRO A 433 32.40 -7.29 36.56
N LYS A 434 33.03 -6.84 37.64
CA LYS A 434 32.39 -6.01 38.66
C LYS A 434 32.12 -4.63 38.07
N LEU A 435 30.85 -4.29 37.81
CA LEU A 435 30.45 -2.91 37.49
C LEU A 435 30.91 -1.97 38.62
N GLN A 436 31.59 -0.88 38.26
CA GLN A 436 32.10 0.08 39.23
C GLN A 436 31.02 1.12 39.57
N LYS A 437 30.76 1.35 40.86
CA LYS A 437 29.97 2.52 41.29
C LYS A 437 30.88 3.76 41.27
N PHE A 438 30.57 4.73 40.42
CA PHE A 438 31.28 5.99 40.34
C PHE A 438 30.58 7.05 41.19
N GLY A 439 31.37 7.89 41.87
CA GLY A 439 30.83 9.05 42.58
C GLY A 439 30.52 10.20 41.63
N TYR A 440 29.47 10.97 41.91
CA TYR A 440 29.08 12.12 41.07
C TYR A 440 30.23 13.13 40.88
N ALA A 441 31.01 13.40 41.94
CA ALA A 441 32.14 14.32 41.87
C ALA A 441 33.21 13.87 40.86
N THR A 442 33.44 12.56 40.75
CA THR A 442 34.41 11.98 39.82
C THR A 442 33.95 12.12 38.37
N LEU A 443 32.68 11.81 38.08
CA LEU A 443 32.13 11.95 36.72
C LEU A 443 32.02 13.41 36.30
N ARG A 444 31.67 14.30 37.24
CA ARG A 444 31.66 15.74 37.03
C ARG A 444 33.05 16.27 36.69
N ALA A 445 34.09 15.83 37.41
CA ALA A 445 35.47 16.21 37.09
C ALA A 445 35.93 15.63 35.74
N ALA A 446 35.58 14.38 35.45
CA ALA A 446 35.97 13.69 34.21
C ALA A 446 35.40 14.35 32.94
N THR A 447 34.28 15.07 33.06
CA THR A 447 33.55 15.72 31.95
C THR A 447 33.71 17.22 31.92
N ASP A 448 34.60 17.77 32.73
CA ASP A 448 34.73 19.21 32.96
C ASP A 448 33.38 19.88 33.26
N ASN A 449 32.76 19.43 34.35
CA ASN A 449 31.45 19.88 34.81
C ASN A 449 30.32 19.68 33.78
N PHE A 450 30.36 18.59 33.01
CA PHE A 450 29.42 18.30 31.93
C PHE A 450 29.37 19.43 30.88
N SER A 451 30.54 19.98 30.54
CA SER A 451 30.68 21.02 29.52
C SER A 451 30.03 20.61 28.19
N SER A 452 29.43 21.57 27.50
CA SER A 452 28.87 21.37 26.15
C SER A 452 29.92 20.91 25.14
N GLU A 453 31.19 21.25 25.34
CA GLU A 453 32.31 20.81 24.49
C GLU A 453 32.55 19.30 24.58
N ASN A 454 32.23 18.71 25.73
CA ASN A 454 32.33 17.28 25.95
C ASN A 454 31.06 16.53 25.56
N LYS A 455 30.01 17.20 25.09
CA LYS A 455 28.75 16.56 24.68
C LYS A 455 28.92 15.90 23.31
N ILE A 456 28.78 14.58 23.25
CA ILE A 456 28.98 13.78 22.04
C ILE A 456 27.67 13.32 21.39
N GLY A 457 26.55 13.41 22.11
CA GLY A 457 25.23 13.07 21.57
C GLY A 457 24.09 13.46 22.52
N GLU A 458 22.88 13.52 21.99
CA GLU A 458 21.65 13.70 22.76
C GLU A 458 20.49 13.03 22.04
N GLY A 459 19.76 12.18 22.76
CA GLY A 459 18.56 11.51 22.27
C GLY A 459 17.42 11.63 23.28
N GLY A 460 16.34 10.88 23.06
CA GLY A 460 15.17 10.86 23.95
C GLY A 460 15.46 10.47 25.41
N PHE A 461 16.64 9.90 25.65
CA PHE A 461 17.07 9.37 26.96
C PHE A 461 18.05 10.29 27.70
N GLY A 462 18.41 11.43 27.11
CA GLY A 462 19.29 12.43 27.71
C GLY A 462 20.64 12.58 27.02
N PRO A 463 21.46 13.55 27.48
CA PRO A 463 22.75 13.86 26.88
C PRO A 463 23.83 12.81 27.23
N VAL A 464 24.72 12.58 26.27
CA VAL A 464 25.91 11.74 26.42
C VAL A 464 27.15 12.61 26.35
N TYR A 465 28.05 12.46 27.33
CA TYR A 465 29.28 13.22 27.44
C TYR A 465 30.52 12.32 27.30
N LYS A 466 31.53 12.77 26.58
CA LYS A 466 32.89 12.21 26.67
C LYS A 466 33.51 12.67 27.98
N GLY A 467 34.18 11.76 28.67
CA GLY A 467 34.96 12.10 29.86
C GLY A 467 36.27 11.33 29.91
N LYS A 468 37.19 11.80 30.75
CA LYS A 468 38.49 11.15 30.97
C LYS A 468 38.69 10.86 32.46
N LEU A 469 38.83 9.58 32.79
CA LEU A 469 39.07 9.15 34.19
C LEU A 469 40.52 9.49 34.64
N PRO A 470 40.80 9.56 35.96
CA PRO A 470 42.12 9.92 36.49
C PRO A 470 43.30 9.06 36.01
N LYS A 471 43.04 7.84 35.52
CA LYS A 471 44.05 6.94 34.92
C LYS A 471 44.21 7.11 33.40
N GLY A 472 43.65 8.19 32.83
CA GLY A 472 43.75 8.50 31.40
C GLY A 472 42.79 7.76 30.48
N ARG A 473 41.88 6.94 31.03
CA ARG A 473 40.89 6.17 30.25
C ARG A 473 39.73 7.05 29.78
N ASP A 474 39.49 7.07 28.47
CA ASP A 474 38.32 7.73 27.88
C ASP A 474 37.04 6.91 28.14
N ILE A 475 35.96 7.61 28.50
CA ILE A 475 34.65 7.03 28.83
C ILE A 475 33.53 7.85 28.19
N ALA A 476 32.38 7.21 27.98
CA ALA A 476 31.13 7.87 27.58
C ALA A 476 30.14 7.81 28.75
N ILE A 477 29.58 8.95 29.15
CA ILE A 477 28.66 9.09 30.27
C ILE A 477 27.29 9.49 29.74
N LYS A 478 26.33 8.56 29.78
CA LYS A 478 24.92 8.81 29.45
C LYS A 478 24.22 9.27 30.72
N ARG A 479 23.78 10.54 30.75
CA ARG A 479 23.05 11.12 31.89
C ARG A 479 21.56 11.05 31.61
N LEU A 480 20.84 10.22 32.37
CA LEU A 480 19.42 9.98 32.14
C LEU A 480 18.57 11.13 32.67
N SER A 481 17.48 11.43 31.98
CA SER A 481 16.57 12.52 32.34
C SER A 481 15.90 12.31 33.71
N LYS A 482 15.72 13.39 34.47
CA LYS A 482 15.07 13.39 35.79
C LYS A 482 13.55 13.27 35.74
N THR A 483 12.92 13.54 34.60
CA THR A 483 11.48 13.85 34.53
C THR A 483 10.58 12.68 34.14
N SER A 484 11.10 11.47 33.94
CA SER A 484 10.28 10.31 33.56
C SER A 484 10.52 9.08 34.47
N ASN A 485 9.44 8.37 34.82
CA ASN A 485 9.52 7.04 35.42
C ASN A 485 10.18 6.02 34.47
N GLN A 486 10.12 6.29 33.17
CA GLN A 486 10.72 5.51 32.11
C GLN A 486 12.26 5.45 32.22
N GLY A 487 12.92 6.55 32.60
CA GLY A 487 14.38 6.58 32.77
C GLY A 487 14.92 5.76 33.95
N LEU A 488 14.06 5.34 34.89
CA LEU A 488 14.45 4.40 35.95
C LEU A 488 14.42 2.95 35.46
N GLU A 489 13.36 2.53 34.74
CA GLU A 489 13.26 1.18 34.18
C GLU A 489 14.39 0.92 33.16
N GLU A 490 14.69 1.90 32.33
CA GLU A 490 15.80 1.82 31.36
C GLU A 490 17.16 1.71 32.07
N PHE A 491 17.38 2.51 33.12
CA PHE A 491 18.59 2.42 33.93
C PHE A 491 18.75 1.02 34.55
N GLU A 492 17.67 0.48 35.13
CA GLU A 492 17.66 -0.85 35.73
C GLU A 492 17.92 -1.94 34.70
N ASN A 493 17.31 -1.85 33.50
CA ASN A 493 17.54 -2.79 32.41
C ASN A 493 19.00 -2.77 31.93
N GLU A 494 19.58 -1.58 31.69
CA GLU A 494 20.96 -1.48 31.20
C GLU A 494 21.97 -1.98 32.24
N VAL A 495 21.78 -1.65 33.53
CA VAL A 495 22.65 -2.16 34.60
C VAL A 495 22.49 -3.67 34.76
N MET A 496 21.27 -4.21 34.70
CA MET A 496 21.01 -5.65 34.84
C MET A 496 21.66 -6.45 33.71
N LEU A 497 21.46 -6.01 32.47
CA LEU A 497 21.98 -6.68 31.28
C LEU A 497 23.51 -6.60 31.19
N ALA A 498 24.10 -5.47 31.57
CA ALA A 498 25.55 -5.30 31.59
C ALA A 498 26.29 -6.31 32.47
N VAL A 499 25.65 -6.83 33.52
CA VAL A 499 26.25 -7.87 34.37
C VAL A 499 26.28 -9.22 33.65
N SER A 500 25.34 -9.47 32.73
CA SER A 500 25.14 -10.76 32.07
C SER A 500 25.66 -10.81 30.62
N LEU A 501 25.92 -9.67 29.99
CA LEU A 501 26.30 -9.57 28.58
C LEU A 501 27.77 -9.20 28.43
N GLN A 502 28.55 -10.09 27.81
CA GLN A 502 29.94 -9.85 27.44
C GLN A 502 30.22 -10.47 26.07
N HIS A 503 30.36 -9.61 25.07
CA HIS A 503 30.67 -10.02 23.71
C HIS A 503 31.42 -8.90 22.99
N VAL A 504 32.29 -9.25 22.04
CA VAL A 504 33.14 -8.29 21.32
C VAL A 504 32.32 -7.28 20.52
N ASN A 505 31.15 -7.68 20.00
CA ASN A 505 30.22 -6.82 19.27
C ASN A 505 29.14 -6.14 20.11
N LEU A 506 29.33 -6.04 21.43
CA LEU A 506 28.44 -5.28 22.33
C LEU A 506 29.24 -4.19 23.05
N VAL A 507 28.65 -3.00 23.21
CA VAL A 507 29.30 -1.93 23.97
C VAL A 507 29.31 -2.27 25.45
N ARG A 508 30.48 -2.26 26.06
CA ARG A 508 30.62 -2.64 27.47
C ARG A 508 30.28 -1.48 28.41
N LEU A 509 29.35 -1.73 29.33
CA LEU A 509 29.13 -0.87 30.48
C LEU A 509 30.24 -1.09 31.52
N LEU A 510 30.87 -0.01 31.96
CA LEU A 510 31.95 -0.02 32.94
C LEU A 510 31.44 0.20 34.36
N GLY A 511 30.33 0.92 34.48
CA GLY A 511 29.76 1.26 35.77
C GLY A 511 28.61 2.24 35.69
N PHE A 512 28.20 2.72 36.86
CA PHE A 512 27.05 3.61 37.00
C PHE A 512 27.22 4.57 38.19
N CYS A 513 26.41 5.63 38.22
CA CYS A 513 26.29 6.55 39.34
C CYS A 513 24.81 6.76 39.68
N THR A 514 24.49 6.73 40.97
CA THR A 514 23.15 7.00 41.54
C THR A 514 23.17 8.10 42.61
N ASP A 515 24.29 8.80 42.76
CA ASP A 515 24.46 9.86 43.75
C ASP A 515 23.59 11.07 43.42
N ARG A 516 23.08 11.77 44.46
CA ARG A 516 22.31 13.02 44.33
C ARG A 516 21.09 12.90 43.40
N GLU A 517 20.46 11.73 43.36
CA GLU A 517 19.32 11.40 42.49
C GLU A 517 19.63 11.46 40.98
N GLU A 518 20.91 11.56 40.60
CA GLU A 518 21.36 11.50 39.22
C GLU A 518 21.58 10.03 38.84
N LYS A 519 20.95 9.59 37.74
CA LYS A 519 21.18 8.26 37.16
C LYS A 519 22.08 8.41 35.95
N MET A 520 23.31 7.89 36.04
CA MET A 520 24.28 7.96 34.96
C MET A 520 24.87 6.59 34.69
N LEU A 521 25.04 6.27 33.41
CA LEU A 521 25.66 5.05 32.92
C LEU A 521 27.00 5.39 32.28
N VAL A 522 28.03 4.62 32.62
CA VAL A 522 29.42 4.84 32.19
C VAL A 522 29.83 3.71 31.26
N TYR A 523 29.98 4.00 29.98
CA TYR A 523 30.42 3.08 28.94
C TYR A 523 31.88 3.33 28.56
N GLU A 524 32.48 2.35 27.90
CA GLU A 524 33.68 2.60 27.11
C GLU A 524 33.39 3.55 25.95
N TYR A 525 34.36 4.42 25.65
CA TYR A 525 34.21 5.42 24.60
C TYR A 525 34.46 4.80 23.22
N MET A 526 33.59 5.13 22.25
CA MET A 526 33.67 4.68 20.86
C MET A 526 34.20 5.82 19.98
N PRO A 527 35.45 5.76 19.50
CA PRO A 527 36.08 6.88 18.81
C PRO A 527 35.50 7.14 17.42
N ASN A 528 35.03 6.10 16.73
CA ASN A 528 34.49 6.19 15.38
C ASN A 528 32.97 6.41 15.36
N LYS A 529 32.36 6.85 16.47
CA LYS A 529 30.93 7.23 16.54
C LYS A 529 29.98 6.10 16.11
N SER A 530 28.76 6.45 15.70
CA SER A 530 27.69 5.54 15.30
C SER A 530 27.67 5.26 13.79
N LEU A 531 27.09 4.14 13.39
CA LEU A 531 27.04 3.72 11.98
C LEU A 531 26.23 4.71 11.10
N ASP A 532 25.18 5.31 11.65
CA ASP A 532 24.37 6.33 10.97
C ASP A 532 25.17 7.59 10.57
N PHE A 533 26.21 7.94 11.34
CA PHE A 533 27.14 9.03 11.04
C PHE A 533 27.87 8.84 9.70
N TYR A 534 28.02 7.59 9.25
CA TYR A 534 28.58 7.26 7.96
C TYR A 534 27.50 6.99 6.92
N LEU A 535 26.47 6.18 7.25
CA LEU A 535 25.48 5.74 6.26
C LEU A 535 24.68 6.88 5.65
N PHE A 536 24.34 7.90 6.44
CA PHE A 536 23.47 9.00 6.00
C PHE A 536 24.22 10.27 5.62
N ASP A 537 25.54 10.27 5.73
CA ASP A 537 26.37 11.40 5.30
C ASP A 537 26.78 11.21 3.81
N PRO A 538 26.54 12.21 2.94
CA PRO A 538 26.82 12.11 1.52
C PRO A 538 28.29 11.80 1.17
N ILE A 539 29.23 12.13 2.05
CA ILE A 539 30.68 11.98 1.83
C ILE A 539 31.22 10.80 2.63
N ARG A 540 30.88 10.69 3.91
CA ARG A 540 31.43 9.66 4.81
C ARG A 540 30.93 8.26 4.48
N LYS A 541 29.79 8.12 3.76
CA LYS A 541 29.31 6.82 3.28
C LYS A 541 30.32 6.06 2.41
N TYR A 542 31.24 6.78 1.76
CA TYR A 542 32.30 6.21 0.93
C TYR A 542 33.49 5.68 1.74
N LEU A 543 33.60 6.03 3.03
CA LEU A 543 34.57 5.42 3.96
C LEU A 543 34.15 3.99 4.36
N LEU A 544 32.89 3.64 4.13
CA LEU A 544 32.38 2.28 4.26
C LEU A 544 32.36 1.64 2.87
N ASP A 545 33.50 1.12 2.45
CA ASP A 545 33.56 0.30 1.24
C ASP A 545 32.78 -1.01 1.43
N TRP A 546 32.65 -1.79 0.36
CA TRP A 546 31.87 -3.02 0.41
C TRP A 546 32.40 -4.03 1.44
N MET A 547 33.73 -4.16 1.55
CA MET A 547 34.35 -5.08 2.51
C MET A 547 34.06 -4.66 3.94
N GLN A 548 34.19 -3.37 4.24
CA GLN A 548 33.88 -2.83 5.56
C GLN A 548 32.40 -3.00 5.92
N ARG A 549 31.49 -2.89 4.94
CA ARG A 549 30.05 -3.12 5.15
C ARG A 549 29.76 -4.57 5.50
N VAL A 550 30.36 -5.52 4.79
CA VAL A 550 30.21 -6.95 5.08
C VAL A 550 30.73 -7.27 6.48
N HIS A 551 31.91 -6.76 6.84
CA HIS A 551 32.49 -6.91 8.18
C HIS A 551 31.56 -6.36 9.27
N ILE A 552 30.96 -5.20 9.04
CA ILE A 552 29.98 -4.60 9.96
C ILE A 552 28.71 -5.46 10.07
N ILE A 553 28.17 -5.98 8.97
CA ILE A 553 26.99 -6.85 8.98
C ILE A 553 27.27 -8.13 9.76
N GLU A 554 28.43 -8.73 9.53
CA GLU A 554 28.86 -9.95 10.22
C GLU A 554 28.95 -9.71 11.73
N GLY A 555 29.64 -8.64 12.16
CA GLY A 555 29.76 -8.33 13.58
C GLY A 555 28.42 -8.01 14.27
N ILE A 556 27.50 -7.29 13.60
CA ILE A 556 26.14 -7.08 14.12
C ILE A 556 25.41 -8.41 14.27
N THR A 557 25.51 -9.28 13.28
CA THR A 557 24.85 -10.59 13.28
C THR A 557 25.39 -11.48 14.39
N GLN A 558 26.71 -11.49 14.61
CA GLN A 558 27.36 -12.20 15.72
C GLN A 558 26.89 -11.65 17.08
N GLY A 559 26.81 -10.32 17.23
CA GLY A 559 26.26 -9.69 18.44
C GLY A 559 24.81 -10.10 18.72
N LEU A 560 23.95 -10.12 17.71
CA LEU A 560 22.55 -10.56 17.84
C LEU A 560 22.42 -12.05 18.14
N LEU A 561 23.20 -12.88 17.45
CA LEU A 561 23.22 -14.32 17.68
C LEU A 561 23.65 -14.64 19.12
N TYR A 562 24.63 -13.91 19.65
CA TYR A 562 25.02 -14.02 21.04
C TYR A 562 23.85 -13.70 21.99
N LEU A 563 23.15 -12.59 21.79
CA LEU A 563 22.01 -12.17 22.61
C LEU A 563 20.84 -13.17 22.59
N HIS A 564 20.59 -13.82 21.45
CA HIS A 564 19.46 -14.71 21.30
C HIS A 564 19.78 -16.14 21.79
N GLU A 565 20.94 -16.67 21.38
CA GLU A 565 21.25 -18.11 21.45
C GLU A 565 22.39 -18.47 22.39
N TYR A 566 23.33 -17.57 22.67
CA TYR A 566 24.55 -17.92 23.44
C TYR A 566 24.68 -17.23 24.80
N SER A 567 23.82 -16.28 25.15
CA SER A 567 23.68 -15.81 26.53
C SER A 567 22.84 -16.77 27.39
N ASN A 568 22.97 -16.68 28.71
CA ASN A 568 22.19 -17.49 29.66
C ASN A 568 20.67 -17.25 29.59
N PHE A 569 20.26 -16.17 28.93
CA PHE A 569 18.88 -15.79 28.66
C PHE A 569 18.75 -15.43 27.18
N THR A 570 17.55 -15.56 26.61
CA THR A 570 17.26 -14.97 25.30
C THR A 570 16.92 -13.50 25.49
N ILE A 571 17.71 -12.61 24.89
CA ILE A 571 17.63 -11.17 25.09
C ILE A 571 17.25 -10.49 23.78
N ILE A 572 16.05 -9.90 23.73
CA ILE A 572 15.56 -9.18 22.55
C ILE A 572 15.84 -7.68 22.74
N HIS A 573 16.68 -7.09 21.87
CA HIS A 573 17.13 -5.68 21.99
C HIS A 573 15.99 -4.64 21.86
N ARG A 574 15.05 -4.87 20.92
CA ARG A 574 13.85 -4.05 20.63
C ARG A 574 14.08 -2.61 20.12
N ASP A 575 15.28 -2.06 20.22
CA ASP A 575 15.65 -0.76 19.63
C ASP A 575 16.92 -0.84 18.76
N LEU A 576 17.05 -1.88 17.94
CA LEU A 576 18.20 -1.99 17.03
C LEU A 576 18.00 -1.08 15.81
N LYS A 577 18.90 -0.10 15.66
CA LYS A 577 18.94 0.87 14.55
C LYS A 577 20.37 1.35 14.32
N ALA A 578 20.64 1.96 13.17
CA ALA A 578 21.99 2.39 12.79
C ALA A 578 22.64 3.37 13.80
N SER A 579 21.87 4.20 14.50
CA SER A 579 22.40 5.10 15.53
C SER A 579 22.78 4.39 16.84
N ASN A 580 22.31 3.16 17.05
CA ASN A 580 22.63 2.32 18.21
C ASN A 580 23.73 1.29 17.91
N VAL A 581 24.31 1.30 16.71
CA VAL A 581 25.52 0.54 16.38
C VAL A 581 26.70 1.49 16.38
N LEU A 582 27.58 1.37 17.37
CA LEU A 582 28.79 2.19 17.50
C LEU A 582 29.99 1.47 16.89
N LEU A 583 31.02 2.23 16.52
CA LEU A 583 32.24 1.73 15.90
C LEU A 583 33.43 2.01 16.83
N ASP A 584 34.20 0.96 17.12
CA ASP A 584 35.46 1.07 17.86
C ASP A 584 36.60 1.58 16.97
N ASP A 585 37.81 1.67 17.52
CA ASP A 585 39.01 2.19 16.86
C ASP A 585 39.37 1.48 15.57
N GLU A 586 39.12 0.17 15.46
CA GLU A 586 39.33 -0.61 14.24
C GLU A 586 38.09 -0.74 13.35
N MET A 587 37.06 0.10 13.55
CA MET A 587 35.80 0.09 12.79
C MET A 587 34.96 -1.18 12.96
N ASN A 588 35.11 -1.90 14.08
CA ASN A 588 34.24 -3.03 14.39
C ASN A 588 32.91 -2.55 14.98
N PRO A 589 31.78 -3.19 14.63
CA PRO A 589 30.48 -2.82 15.15
C PRO A 589 30.27 -3.30 16.59
N ARG A 590 29.70 -2.42 17.41
CA ARG A 590 29.26 -2.69 18.78
C ARG A 590 27.84 -2.21 19.00
N ILE A 591 26.95 -3.14 19.33
CA ILE A 591 25.54 -2.84 19.63
C ILE A 591 25.44 -2.18 21.00
N SER A 592 24.61 -1.12 21.10
CA SER A 592 24.42 -0.30 22.29
C SER A 592 22.95 0.05 22.52
N ASP A 593 22.65 0.64 23.67
CA ASP A 593 21.33 1.11 24.10
C ASP A 593 20.31 -0.01 24.37
N PHE A 594 20.53 -0.71 25.49
CA PHE A 594 19.73 -1.85 25.92
C PHE A 594 18.55 -1.45 26.81
N GLY A 595 18.24 -0.15 26.94
CA GLY A 595 17.20 0.34 27.87
C GLY A 595 15.81 -0.28 27.62
N MET A 596 15.54 -0.69 26.37
CA MET A 596 14.26 -1.29 25.94
C MET A 596 14.28 -2.82 25.85
N ALA A 597 15.42 -3.44 26.12
CA ALA A 597 15.62 -4.87 25.93
C ALA A 597 14.75 -5.70 26.89
N ARG A 598 14.37 -6.91 26.46
CA ARG A 598 13.57 -7.86 27.25
C ARG A 598 14.30 -9.19 27.37
N ILE A 599 14.26 -9.77 28.56
CA ILE A 599 14.94 -11.01 28.95
C ILE A 599 13.90 -12.13 29.04
N PHE A 600 14.17 -13.25 28.39
CA PHE A 600 13.36 -14.47 28.42
C PHE A 600 14.22 -15.63 28.92
N ARG A 601 13.64 -16.49 29.76
CA ARG A 601 14.31 -17.72 30.20
C ARG A 601 14.25 -18.75 29.08
N LYS A 602 15.36 -19.45 28.86
CA LYS A 602 15.45 -20.51 27.85
C LYS A 602 14.64 -21.77 28.21
N ASP A 603 14.30 -21.95 29.48
CA ASP A 603 13.56 -23.11 29.98
C ASP A 603 12.03 -22.93 30.04
N ASP A 604 11.47 -21.88 29.43
CA ASP A 604 10.02 -21.76 29.22
C ASP A 604 9.61 -22.22 27.80
N THR A 605 10.21 -23.31 27.31
CA THR A 605 9.68 -24.06 26.16
C THR A 605 8.57 -25.02 26.62
N GLU A 606 7.38 -24.47 26.92
CA GLU A 606 6.09 -25.18 26.85
C GLU A 606 4.90 -24.23 27.07
N ALA A 607 4.78 -23.14 26.29
CA ALA A 607 3.47 -22.51 26.04
C ALA A 607 3.47 -21.62 24.78
N MET A 608 2.65 -22.04 23.81
CA MET A 608 2.19 -21.33 22.62
C MET A 608 3.13 -21.23 21.41
N GLY A 609 3.13 -22.33 20.65
CA GLY A 609 3.03 -22.22 19.20
C GLY A 609 1.67 -21.62 18.82
N THR A 610 1.68 -20.46 18.17
CA THR A 610 0.63 -20.05 17.23
C THR A 610 1.25 -19.07 16.22
N PHE A 611 2.06 -19.61 15.31
CA PHE A 611 2.29 -18.96 14.03
C PHE A 611 1.02 -19.14 13.21
N HIS A 612 0.18 -18.10 13.16
CA HIS A 612 -0.78 -17.96 12.07
C HIS A 612 0.00 -17.58 10.80
N GLN A 613 0.33 -18.59 10.01
CA GLN A 613 0.50 -18.44 8.58
C GLN A 613 -0.85 -18.02 8.00
N ASN A 614 -0.88 -16.85 7.35
CA ASN A 614 -1.86 -16.55 6.32
C ASN A 614 -1.09 -16.45 5.01
N THR A 615 -1.03 -17.57 4.29
CA THR A 615 -1.24 -17.57 2.84
C THR A 615 -2.73 -17.50 2.58
#